data_AF-A0A3N5JRE1-F1
#
_entry.id   AF-A0A3N5JRE1-F1
#
_cell.length_a   1.000
_cell.length_b   1.000
_cell.length_c   1.000
_cell.angle_alpha   90.00
_cell.angle_beta   90.00
_cell.angle_gamma   90.00
#
_symmetry.space_group_name_H-M   'P 1'
#
loop_
_entity.id
_entity.type
_entity.pdbx_description
1 polymer ?
#
loop_
_entity_poly.entity_id
_entity_poly.type
_entity_poly.pdbx_seq_one_letter_code
_entity_poly.pdbx_strand_id
1 'polypeptide(L)'
;MRKVMMLFFMLLLAVNNLPAGDAAIDGKKLDLAKKGLMQTLKSDNFGARYSALHVLLKLKSDYPELNLSEFNPILVSMVKNDRASVIRVNANMAYIYINSDELSQRVKVSEREDAVAFFNSLYGELNQNALAFAD
;
A
#
# COMPACT_ATOMS: atom_id res chain seq x y z
N MET A 1 18.58 0.04 17.21
CA MET A 1 17.30 0.66 16.77
C MET A 1 17.50 1.85 15.83
N ARG A 2 18.38 2.82 16.10
CA ARG A 2 18.62 3.97 15.19
C ARG A 2 19.07 3.61 13.76
N LYS A 3 19.91 2.57 13.60
CA LYS A 3 20.45 2.18 12.29
C LYS A 3 19.43 1.53 11.35
N VAL A 4 18.42 0.86 11.88
CA VAL A 4 17.33 0.23 11.10
C VAL A 4 16.33 1.28 10.61
N MET A 5 16.07 2.30 11.45
CA MET A 5 15.20 3.43 11.11
C MET A 5 15.81 4.36 10.04
N MET A 6 17.14 4.52 10.05
CA MET A 6 17.87 5.26 9.01
C MET A 6 17.84 4.56 7.64
N LEU A 7 17.88 3.22 7.63
CA LEU A 7 17.79 2.44 6.38
C LEU A 7 16.40 2.57 5.72
N PHE A 8 15.34 2.66 6.53
CA PHE A 8 13.97 2.87 6.05
C PHE A 8 13.76 4.27 5.46
N PHE A 9 14.40 5.30 6.04
CA PHE A 9 14.34 6.67 5.52
C PHE A 9 15.20 6.88 4.27
N MET A 10 16.30 6.13 4.13
CA MET A 10 17.16 6.18 2.94
C MET A 10 16.53 5.49 1.72
N LEU A 11 15.71 4.45 1.91
CA LEU A 11 14.97 3.83 0.81
C LEU A 11 13.90 4.77 0.23
N LEU A 12 13.34 5.67 1.04
CA LEU A 12 12.34 6.66 0.63
C LEU A 12 12.94 7.83 -0.18
N LEU A 13 14.23 8.12 -0.04
CA LEU A 13 14.89 9.26 -0.70
C LEU A 13 15.57 8.90 -2.04
N ALA A 14 15.75 7.61 -2.34
CA ALA A 14 16.42 7.15 -3.55
C ALA A 14 15.52 7.12 -4.81
N VAL A 15 14.24 7.50 -4.70
CA VAL A 15 13.28 7.43 -5.81
C VAL A 15 13.32 8.69 -6.72
N ASN A 16 13.98 9.77 -6.29
CA ASN A 16 13.85 11.08 -6.94
C ASN A 16 14.68 11.30 -8.22
N ASN A 17 15.34 10.30 -8.82
CA ASN A 17 16.12 10.51 -10.05
C ASN A 17 16.29 9.24 -10.91
N LEU A 18 15.25 8.39 -11.01
CA LEU A 18 15.28 7.32 -12.02
C LEU A 18 14.66 7.86 -13.32
N PRO A 19 15.42 7.97 -14.43
CA PRO A 19 14.82 8.18 -15.74
C PRO A 19 13.82 7.03 -15.99
N ALA A 20 12.67 7.38 -16.55
CA ALA A 20 11.61 6.46 -16.94
C ALA A 20 12.04 5.59 -18.14
N GLY A 21 13.02 4.73 -17.93
CA GLY A 21 13.42 3.67 -18.86
C GLY A 21 13.54 2.39 -18.07
N ASP A 22 12.69 1.41 -18.38
CA ASP A 22 12.70 -0.02 -18.01
C ASP A 22 13.74 -0.44 -16.96
N ALA A 23 13.67 0.16 -15.76
CA ALA A 23 14.45 -0.28 -14.63
C ALA A 23 13.75 -1.53 -14.12
N ALA A 24 14.08 -2.68 -14.71
CA ALA A 24 13.63 -3.98 -14.26
C ALA A 24 13.84 -4.05 -12.74
N ILE A 25 12.75 -4.22 -11.98
CA ILE A 25 12.83 -4.26 -10.53
C ILE A 25 13.75 -5.42 -10.15
N ASP A 26 14.83 -5.13 -9.42
CA ASP A 26 15.67 -6.17 -8.84
C ASP A 26 14.84 -7.01 -7.87
N GLY A 27 14.50 -8.22 -8.27
CA GLY A 27 13.61 -9.12 -7.52
C GLY A 27 14.07 -9.36 -6.09
N LYS A 28 15.39 -9.38 -5.82
CA LYS A 28 15.91 -9.54 -4.44
C LYS A 28 15.62 -8.32 -3.58
N LYS A 29 15.73 -7.11 -4.15
CA LYS A 29 15.39 -5.87 -3.44
C LYS A 29 13.89 -5.77 -3.22
N LEU A 30 13.09 -6.17 -4.20
CA LEU A 30 11.64 -6.21 -4.06
C LEU A 30 11.20 -7.17 -2.95
N ASP A 31 11.75 -8.38 -2.91
CA ASP A 31 11.45 -9.36 -1.87
C ASP A 31 11.84 -8.85 -0.47
N LEU A 32 12.99 -8.19 -0.36
CA LEU A 32 13.41 -7.58 0.91
C LEU A 32 12.47 -6.45 1.33
N ALA A 33 12.07 -5.59 0.40
CA ALA A 33 11.11 -4.52 0.64
C ALA A 33 9.75 -5.08 1.08
N LYS A 34 9.25 -6.11 0.41
CA LYS A 34 8.02 -6.82 0.77
C LYS A 34 8.08 -7.40 2.18
N LYS A 35 9.16 -8.10 2.54
CA LYS A 35 9.38 -8.61 3.91
C LYS A 35 9.37 -7.49 4.94
N GLY A 36 10.08 -6.39 4.67
CA GLY A 36 10.09 -5.21 5.55
C GLY A 36 8.70 -4.61 5.74
N LEU A 37 7.93 -4.52 4.65
CA LEU A 37 6.56 -4.01 4.66
C LEU A 37 5.62 -4.91 5.47
N MET A 38 5.70 -6.24 5.29
CA MET A 38 4.93 -7.21 6.07
C MET A 38 5.20 -7.10 7.57
N GLN A 39 6.45 -6.87 7.98
CA GLN A 39 6.80 -6.66 9.38
C GLN A 39 6.24 -5.33 9.91
N THR A 40 6.28 -4.28 9.08
CA THR A 40 5.77 -2.95 9.47
C THR A 40 4.25 -2.97 9.65
N LEU A 41 3.50 -3.71 8.83
CA LEU A 41 2.06 -3.92 8.98
C LEU A 41 1.69 -4.63 10.29
N LYS A 42 2.62 -5.39 10.89
CA LYS A 42 2.45 -6.07 12.18
C LYS A 42 2.91 -5.23 13.38
N SER A 43 3.37 -3.99 13.15
CA SER A 43 3.93 -3.14 14.20
C SER A 43 2.87 -2.69 15.22
N ASP A 44 3.26 -2.54 16.47
CA ASP A 44 2.43 -1.88 17.48
C ASP A 44 2.30 -0.37 17.27
N ASN A 45 3.10 0.24 16.41
CA ASN A 45 2.99 1.66 16.13
C ASN A 45 1.87 1.92 15.11
N PHE A 46 0.86 2.72 15.50
CA PHE A 46 -0.24 3.11 14.62
C PHE A 46 0.24 3.75 13.31
N GLY A 47 1.13 4.74 13.41
CA GLY A 47 1.67 5.45 12.24
C GLY A 47 2.46 4.53 11.32
N ALA A 48 3.20 3.56 11.86
CA ALA A 48 3.92 2.59 11.06
C ALA A 48 2.96 1.71 10.24
N ARG A 49 1.90 1.17 10.85
CA ARG A 49 0.88 0.39 10.12
C ARG A 49 0.15 1.24 9.09
N TYR A 50 -0.21 2.46 9.45
CA TYR A 50 -0.88 3.41 8.57
C TYR A 50 -0.04 3.72 7.32
N SER A 51 1.22 4.11 7.51
CA SER A 51 2.15 4.37 6.41
C SER A 51 2.46 3.13 5.59
N ALA A 52 2.56 1.95 6.23
CA ALA A 52 2.79 0.70 5.51
C ALA A 52 1.61 0.33 4.59
N LEU A 53 0.37 0.57 5.00
CA LEU A 53 -0.78 0.42 4.11
C LEU A 53 -0.66 1.35 2.91
N HIS A 54 -0.33 2.63 3.11
CA HIS A 54 -0.19 3.58 2.00
C HIS A 54 0.93 3.17 1.02
N VAL A 55 2.10 2.74 1.54
CA VAL A 55 3.22 2.26 0.73
C VAL A 55 2.85 1.01 -0.06
N LEU A 56 2.08 0.09 0.52
CA LEU A 56 1.59 -1.09 -0.19
C LEU A 56 0.74 -0.71 -1.40
N LEU A 57 -0.09 0.32 -1.27
CA LEU A 57 -1.00 0.76 -2.34
C LEU A 57 -0.22 1.52 -3.41
N LYS A 58 0.80 2.30 -3.02
CA LYS A 58 1.74 2.91 -3.98
C LYS A 58 2.46 1.84 -4.79
N LEU A 59 2.97 0.79 -4.15
CA LEU A 59 3.65 -0.31 -4.82
C LEU A 59 2.76 -0.98 -5.89
N LYS A 60 1.50 -1.27 -5.55
CA LYS A 60 0.54 -1.79 -6.53
C LYS A 60 0.22 -0.77 -7.63
N SER A 61 0.07 0.51 -7.27
CA SER A 61 -0.23 1.58 -8.23
C SER A 61 0.85 1.74 -9.29
N ASP A 62 2.11 1.64 -8.87
CA ASP A 62 3.30 1.74 -9.74
C ASP A 62 3.49 0.49 -10.59
N TYR A 63 3.11 -0.68 -10.06
CA TYR A 63 3.24 -1.97 -10.73
C TYR A 63 1.93 -2.75 -10.66
N PRO A 64 0.92 -2.39 -11.49
CA PRO A 64 -0.40 -3.02 -11.44
C PRO A 64 -0.37 -4.53 -11.60
N GLU A 65 0.51 -5.07 -12.45
CA GLU A 65 0.62 -6.51 -12.69
C GLU A 65 1.34 -7.27 -11.56
N LEU A 66 1.87 -6.57 -10.55
CA LEU A 66 2.60 -7.20 -9.45
C LEU A 66 1.65 -8.00 -8.57
N ASN A 67 1.91 -9.29 -8.42
CA ASN A 67 1.22 -10.13 -7.46
C ASN A 67 1.64 -9.80 -6.02
N LEU A 68 0.68 -9.32 -5.24
CA LEU A 68 0.83 -8.96 -3.82
C LEU A 68 -0.09 -9.80 -2.91
N SER A 69 -0.60 -10.93 -3.40
CA SER A 69 -1.52 -11.80 -2.64
C SER A 69 -0.92 -12.34 -1.33
N GLU A 70 0.40 -12.36 -1.18
CA GLU A 70 1.09 -12.70 0.07
C GLU A 70 0.74 -11.77 1.25
N PHE A 71 0.25 -10.55 0.96
CA PHE A 71 -0.22 -9.61 1.98
C PHE A 71 -1.64 -9.91 2.47
N ASN A 72 -2.43 -10.68 1.71
CA ASN A 72 -3.85 -10.93 2.01
C ASN A 72 -4.11 -11.47 3.43
N PRO A 73 -3.36 -12.46 3.96
CA PRO A 73 -3.58 -12.95 5.32
C PRO A 73 -3.38 -11.87 6.39
N ILE A 74 -2.40 -10.98 6.20
CA ILE A 74 -2.14 -9.87 7.12
C ILE A 74 -3.27 -8.85 7.05
N LEU A 75 -3.68 -8.46 5.83
CA LEU A 75 -4.76 -7.51 5.62
C LEU A 75 -6.08 -8.01 6.21
N VAL A 76 -6.45 -9.27 5.95
CA VAL A 76 -7.64 -9.90 6.52
C VAL A 76 -7.59 -9.92 8.06
N SER A 77 -6.42 -10.18 8.64
CA SER A 77 -6.26 -10.11 10.09
C SER A 77 -6.43 -8.67 10.62
N MET A 78 -5.84 -7.68 9.95
CA MET A 78 -5.98 -6.26 10.32
C MET A 78 -7.44 -5.80 10.23
N VAL A 79 -8.16 -6.17 9.17
CA VAL A 79 -9.59 -5.87 8.99
C VAL A 79 -10.43 -6.35 10.19
N LYS A 80 -10.10 -7.52 10.72
CA LYS A 80 -10.86 -8.13 11.84
C LYS A 80 -10.40 -7.66 13.22
N ASN A 81 -9.09 -7.52 13.40
CA ASN A 81 -8.47 -7.52 14.72
C ASN A 81 -7.69 -6.24 15.05
N ASP A 82 -7.49 -5.30 14.12
CA ASP A 82 -6.76 -4.09 14.46
C ASP A 82 -7.54 -3.23 15.47
N ARG A 83 -6.84 -2.79 16.51
CA ARG A 83 -7.39 -1.92 17.57
C ARG A 83 -7.93 -0.58 17.03
N ALA A 84 -7.35 -0.06 15.96
CA ALA A 84 -7.75 1.21 15.37
C ALA A 84 -8.76 0.99 14.24
N SER A 85 -9.97 1.54 14.36
CA SER A 85 -11.03 1.41 13.36
C SER A 85 -10.60 1.90 11.98
N VAL A 86 -9.90 3.03 11.92
CA VAL A 86 -9.36 3.57 10.67
C VAL A 86 -8.39 2.60 9.98
N ILE A 87 -7.59 1.84 10.74
CA ILE A 87 -6.70 0.83 10.16
C ILE A 87 -7.51 -0.35 9.60
N ARG A 88 -8.59 -0.76 10.26
CA ARG A 88 -9.47 -1.82 9.74
C ARG A 88 -10.08 -1.44 8.40
N VAL A 89 -10.58 -0.21 8.29
CA VAL A 89 -11.17 0.32 7.05
C VAL A 89 -10.12 0.44 5.95
N ASN A 90 -8.95 1.02 6.25
CA ASN A 90 -7.87 1.15 5.29
C ASN A 90 -7.29 -0.19 4.85
N ALA A 91 -7.23 -1.19 5.75
CA ALA A 91 -6.83 -2.55 5.39
C ALA A 91 -7.84 -3.24 4.47
N ASN A 92 -9.14 -2.95 4.62
CA ASN A 92 -10.17 -3.48 3.72
C ASN A 92 -10.03 -2.86 2.32
N MET A 93 -9.85 -1.55 2.24
CA MET A 93 -9.58 -0.86 0.97
C MET A 93 -8.29 -1.36 0.33
N ALA A 94 -7.24 -1.54 1.13
CA ALA A 94 -5.99 -2.12 0.67
C ALA A 94 -6.16 -3.53 0.09
N TYR A 95 -6.93 -4.38 0.77
CA TYR A 95 -7.23 -5.73 0.29
C TYR A 95 -7.92 -5.70 -1.07
N ILE A 96 -8.94 -4.85 -1.24
CA ILE A 96 -9.64 -4.72 -2.53
C ILE A 96 -8.67 -4.20 -3.61
N TYR A 97 -7.93 -3.13 -3.29
CA TYR A 97 -7.06 -2.44 -4.23
C TYR A 97 -5.92 -3.33 -4.75
N ILE A 98 -5.22 -4.09 -3.89
CA ILE A 98 -4.09 -4.92 -4.34
C ILE A 98 -4.51 -6.15 -5.15
N ASN A 99 -5.78 -6.54 -5.08
CA ASN A 99 -6.35 -7.66 -5.81
C ASN A 99 -7.19 -7.22 -7.03
N SER A 100 -7.16 -5.92 -7.39
CA SER A 100 -7.84 -5.39 -8.58
C SER A 100 -6.88 -4.55 -9.41
N ASP A 101 -6.38 -5.14 -10.49
CA ASP A 101 -5.46 -4.46 -11.41
C ASP A 101 -6.14 -3.25 -12.05
N GLU A 102 -7.39 -3.40 -12.48
CA GLU A 102 -8.23 -2.34 -13.04
C GLU A 102 -8.34 -1.14 -12.09
N LEU A 103 -8.64 -1.38 -10.80
CA LEU A 103 -8.75 -0.31 -9.82
C LEU A 103 -7.40 0.40 -9.61
N SER A 104 -6.30 -0.35 -9.58
CA SER A 104 -4.95 0.20 -9.43
C SER A 104 -4.42 0.93 -10.67
N GLN A 105 -5.02 0.65 -11.85
CA GLN A 105 -4.75 1.38 -13.09
C GLN A 105 -5.56 2.68 -13.16
N ARG A 106 -6.80 2.68 -12.66
CA ARG A 106 -7.69 3.85 -12.63
C ARG A 106 -7.36 4.85 -11.53
N VAL A 107 -7.16 4.37 -10.30
CA VAL A 107 -6.93 5.20 -9.11
C VAL A 107 -5.46 5.16 -8.78
N LYS A 108 -4.71 6.21 -9.15
CA LYS A 108 -3.26 6.26 -8.92
C LYS A 108 -2.91 6.92 -7.60
N VAL A 109 -1.89 6.39 -6.92
CA VAL A 109 -1.27 7.05 -5.77
C VAL A 109 -0.21 8.01 -6.28
N SER A 110 -0.37 9.31 -6.06
CA SER A 110 0.62 10.30 -6.52
C SER A 110 1.86 10.34 -5.62
N GLU A 111 3.00 10.80 -6.14
CA GLU A 111 4.28 10.80 -5.40
C GLU A 111 4.28 11.69 -4.15
N ARG A 112 3.45 12.74 -4.14
CA ARG A 112 3.36 13.71 -3.05
C ARG A 112 2.00 13.67 -2.36
N GLU A 113 1.23 12.61 -2.59
CA GLU A 113 -0.10 12.50 -1.99
C GLU A 113 -0.01 12.31 -0.48
N ASP A 114 -0.86 13.03 0.22
CA ASP A 114 -1.14 12.71 1.61
C ASP A 114 -1.96 11.42 1.67
N ALA A 115 -1.57 10.52 2.56
CA ALA A 115 -2.22 9.22 2.70
C ALA A 115 -3.71 9.33 3.07
N VAL A 116 -4.11 10.35 3.85
CA VAL A 116 -5.51 10.58 4.19
C VAL A 116 -6.29 10.97 2.94
N ALA A 117 -5.74 11.89 2.13
CA ALA A 117 -6.36 12.31 0.88
C ALA A 117 -6.56 11.11 -0.06
N PHE A 118 -5.54 10.27 -0.21
CA PHE A 118 -5.62 9.08 -1.05
C PHE A 118 -6.70 8.09 -0.57
N PHE A 119 -6.70 7.74 0.72
CA PHE A 119 -7.69 6.78 1.25
C PHE A 119 -9.12 7.31 1.15
N ASN A 120 -9.33 8.62 1.31
CA ASN A 120 -10.64 9.24 1.11
C ASN A 120 -11.09 9.17 -0.36
N SER A 121 -10.18 9.41 -1.31
CA SER A 121 -10.47 9.28 -2.75
C SER A 121 -10.80 7.83 -3.11
N LEU A 122 -9.99 6.88 -2.65
CA LEU A 122 -10.21 5.46 -2.88
C LEU A 122 -11.56 4.98 -2.30
N TYR A 123 -11.93 5.45 -1.11
CA TYR A 123 -13.24 5.15 -0.53
C TYR A 123 -14.38 5.66 -1.41
N GLY A 124 -14.26 6.87 -1.95
CA GLY A 124 -15.24 7.43 -2.89
C GLY A 124 -15.41 6.55 -4.13
N GLU A 125 -14.31 6.15 -4.75
CA GLU A 125 -14.28 5.27 -5.93
C GLU A 125 -14.93 3.92 -5.66
N LEU A 126 -14.63 3.29 -4.51
CA LEU A 126 -15.21 2.00 -4.15
C LEU A 126 -16.74 2.08 -3.95
N ASN A 127 -17.25 3.16 -3.35
CA ASN A 127 -18.68 3.31 -3.12
C ASN A 127 -19.47 3.69 -4.37
N GLN A 128 -18.90 4.53 -5.25
CA GLN A 128 -19.56 4.87 -6.51
C GLN A 128 -19.76 3.62 -7.38
N ASN A 129 -18.75 2.73 -7.42
CA ASN A 129 -18.86 1.47 -8.12
C ASN A 129 -19.86 0.51 -7.46
N ALA A 130 -19.95 0.47 -6.12
CA ALA A 130 -20.93 -0.37 -5.43
C ALA A 130 -22.39 0.05 -5.71
N LEU A 131 -22.65 1.34 -5.89
CA LEU A 131 -23.97 1.87 -6.23
C LEU A 131 -24.35 1.62 -7.69
N ALA A 132 -23.38 1.59 -8.61
CA ALA A 132 -23.62 1.34 -10.04
C ALA A 132 -24.10 -0.10 -10.36
N PHE A 133 -23.99 -1.05 -9.42
CA PHE A 133 -24.50 -2.42 -9.56
C PHE A 133 -25.77 -2.69 -8.71
N ALA A 134 -26.32 -1.66 -8.06
CA ALA A 134 -27.52 -1.76 -7.23
C ALA A 134 -28.81 -1.33 -7.96
N ASP A 135 -28.69 -0.89 -9.22
CA ASP A 135 -29.77 -0.59 -10.18
C ASP A 135 -29.90 -1.71 -11.23
#